data_AF-A0A7G3ZAF6-F1
#
_entry.id   AF-A0A7G3ZAF6-F1
#
_cell.length_a   1.000
_cell.length_b   1.000
_cell.length_c   1.000
_cell.angle_alpha   90.00
_cell.angle_beta   90.00
_cell.angle_gamma   90.00
#
_symmetry.space_group_name_H-M   'P 1'
#
loop_
_entity.id
_entity.type
_entity.pdbx_description
1 polymer ?
#
loop_
_entity_poly.entity_id
_entity_poly.type
_entity_poly.pdbx_seq_one_letter_code
_entity_poly.pdbx_strand_id
1 'polypeptide(L)' 'MARGNQRELARQKNLKKQQENGKNQKKTGDPKKRMESDAEILRKKQAAADERKEAERAAQLKSKR' A
#
# COMPACT_ATOMS: atom_id res chain seq x y z
N MET A 1 -17.97 6.62 -32.47
CA MET A 1 -17.40 5.64 -31.50
C MET A 1 -15.86 5.62 -31.44
N ALA A 2 -15.10 6.02 -32.47
CA ALA A 2 -13.62 5.96 -32.47
C ALA A 2 -12.87 6.95 -31.56
N ARG A 3 -13.45 8.13 -31.25
CA ARG A 3 -12.78 9.17 -30.43
C ARG A 3 -12.89 8.94 -28.91
N GLY A 4 -13.93 8.23 -28.45
CA GLY A 4 -14.13 7.93 -27.04
C GLY A 4 -13.08 6.96 -26.48
N ASN A 5 -12.73 5.94 -27.28
CA ASN A 5 -11.69 4.97 -26.94
C ASN A 5 -10.29 5.63 -26.82
N GLN A 6 -9.96 6.53 -27.74
CA GLN A 6 -8.68 7.26 -27.68
C GLN A 6 -8.60 8.23 -26.48
N ARG A 7 -9.71 8.89 -26.12
CA ARG A 7 -9.76 9.78 -24.95
C ARG A 7 -9.57 8.99 -23.65
N GLU A 8 -10.23 7.84 -23.51
CA GLU A 8 -10.09 7.01 -22.31
C GLU A 8 -8.66 6.45 -22.19
N LEU A 9 -8.10 5.98 -23.30
CA LEU A 9 -6.70 5.53 -23.33
C LEU A 9 -5.72 6.65 -22.95
N ALA A 10 -5.96 7.89 -23.39
CA ALA A 10 -5.13 9.03 -23.02
C ALA A 10 -5.26 9.37 -21.52
N ARG A 11 -6.48 9.30 -20.94
CA ARG A 11 -6.68 9.47 -19.49
C ARG A 11 -5.96 8.39 -18.70
N GLN A 12 -6.07 7.13 -19.10
CA GLN A 12 -5.36 6.01 -18.49
C GLN A 12 -3.84 6.21 -18.52
N LYS A 13 -3.28 6.60 -19.68
CA LYS A 13 -1.84 6.90 -19.82
C LYS A 13 -1.40 8.06 -18.93
N ASN A 14 -2.19 9.13 -18.88
CA ASN A 14 -1.88 10.29 -18.06
C ASN A 14 -1.97 9.96 -16.56
N LEU A 15 -2.96 9.17 -16.15
CA LEU A 15 -3.10 8.70 -14.77
C LEU A 15 -1.92 7.82 -14.37
N LYS A 16 -1.53 6.87 -15.24
CA LYS A 16 -0.35 6.03 -15.02
C LYS A 16 0.91 6.88 -14.90
N LYS A 17 1.10 7.88 -15.77
CA LYS A 17 2.25 8.80 -15.70
C LYS A 17 2.28 9.60 -14.40
N GLN A 18 1.13 10.10 -13.93
CA GLN A 18 1.05 10.81 -12.64
C GLN A 18 1.40 9.90 -11.46
N GLN A 19 0.91 8.66 -11.46
CA GLN A 19 1.24 7.68 -10.42
C GLN A 19 2.73 7.32 -10.41
N GLU A 20 3.33 7.06 -11.58
CA GLU A 20 4.76 6.76 -11.70
C GLU A 20 5.63 7.96 -11.33
N ASN A 21 5.22 9.17 -11.71
CA ASN A 21 5.90 10.39 -11.26
C ASN A 21 5.88 10.48 -9.72
N GLY A 22 4.74 10.25 -9.07
CA GLY A 22 4.65 10.29 -7.60
C GLY A 22 5.58 9.28 -6.89
N LYS A 23 5.86 8.12 -7.51
CA LYS A 23 6.78 7.11 -6.98
C LYS A 23 8.25 7.51 -7.16
N ASN A 24 8.60 8.11 -8.29
CA ASN A 24 9.97 8.46 -8.67
C ASN A 24 10.40 9.85 -8.19
N GLN A 25 9.46 10.69 -7.73
CA GLN A 25 9.79 11.96 -7.13
C GLN A 25 10.56 11.74 -5.83
N LYS A 26 11.67 12.47 -5.67
CA LYS A 26 12.39 12.53 -4.40
C LYS A 26 11.40 12.99 -3.35
N LYS A 27 11.18 12.15 -2.33
CA LYS A 27 10.33 12.50 -1.19
C LYS A 27 10.83 13.85 -0.65
N THR A 28 9.95 14.83 -0.53
CA THR A 28 10.27 16.16 0.02
C THR A 28 10.15 16.13 1.56
N GLY A 29 10.80 17.06 2.25
CA GLY A 29 10.78 17.17 3.72
C GLY A 29 11.92 16.47 4.46
N ASP A 30 11.86 16.49 5.79
CA ASP A 30 12.90 15.99 6.70
C ASP A 30 13.04 14.45 6.63
N PRO A 31 14.20 13.92 6.20
CA PRO A 31 14.45 12.49 6.11
C PRO A 31 14.27 11.74 7.44
N LYS A 32 14.62 12.37 8.57
CA LYS A 32 14.59 11.70 9.88
C LYS A 32 13.17 11.36 10.31
N LYS A 33 12.26 12.33 10.17
CA LYS A 33 10.83 12.15 10.48
C LYS A 33 10.18 11.08 9.60
N ARG A 34 10.63 10.95 8.34
CA ARG A 34 10.15 9.87 7.45
C ARG A 34 10.61 8.50 7.92
N MET A 35 11.88 8.36 8.28
CA MET A 35 12.39 7.09 8.82
C MET A 35 11.66 6.67 10.10
N GLU A 36 11.39 7.61 10.99
CA GLU A 36 10.59 7.36 12.21
C GLU A 36 9.17 6.89 11.85
N SER A 37 8.51 7.59 10.92
CA SER A 37 7.14 7.23 10.47
C SER A 37 7.10 5.86 9.77
N ASP A 38 8.06 5.58 8.89
CA ASP A 38 8.16 4.30 8.17
C ASP A 38 8.41 3.14 9.15
N ALA A 39 9.26 3.35 10.16
CA ALA A 39 9.51 2.38 11.22
C ALA A 39 8.25 2.11 12.06
N GLU A 40 7.49 3.14 12.41
CA GLU A 40 6.22 2.97 13.12
C GLU A 40 5.19 2.18 12.31
N ILE A 41 5.09 2.44 11.00
CA ILE A 41 4.19 1.70 10.10
C ILE A 41 4.58 0.22 10.06
N LEU A 42 5.87 -0.09 9.97
CA LEU A 42 6.36 -1.47 9.98
C LEU A 42 6.06 -2.17 11.31
N ARG A 43 6.29 -1.51 12.45
CA ARG A 43 5.96 -2.07 13.77
C ARG A 43 4.46 -2.35 13.91
N LYS A 44 3.60 -1.42 13.49
CA LYS A 44 2.14 -1.61 13.48
C LYS A 44 1.71 -2.76 12.59
N LYS A 45 2.33 -2.89 11.41
CA LYS A 45 2.05 -3.99 10.48
C LYS A 45 2.46 -5.34 11.05
N GLN A 46 3.60 -5.40 11.75
CA GLN A 46 4.08 -6.62 12.39
C GLN A 46 3.12 -7.04 13.51
N ALA A 47 2.76 -6.11 14.42
CA ALA A 47 1.80 -6.37 15.48
C ALA A 47 0.46 -6.88 14.94
N ALA A 48 -0.09 -6.22 13.92
CA ALA A 48 -1.35 -6.65 13.30
C ALA A 48 -1.23 -8.01 12.59
N ALA A 49 -0.06 -8.37 12.05
CA ALA A 49 0.17 -9.67 11.45
C ALA A 49 0.26 -10.78 12.51
N ASP A 50 0.89 -10.49 13.64
CA ASP A 50 1.02 -11.44 14.75
C ASP A 50 -0.33 -11.67 15.43
N GLU A 51 -1.12 -10.61 15.67
CA GLU A 51 -2.51 -10.71 16.16
C GLU A 51 -3.38 -11.57 15.24
N ARG A 52 -3.26 -11.41 13.92
CA ARG A 52 -4.00 -12.23 12.94
C ARG A 52 -3.59 -13.70 13.01
N LYS A 53 -2.28 -13.98 13.10
CA LYS A 53 -1.78 -15.36 13.24
C LYS A 53 -2.25 -16.00 14.54
N GLU A 54 -2.25 -15.25 15.64
CA GLU A 54 -2.74 -15.73 16.92
C GLU A 54 -4.25 -16.01 16.89
N ALA A 55 -5.03 -15.10 16.31
CA ALA A 55 -6.46 -15.30 16.11
C ALA A 55 -6.75 -16.52 15.22
N GLU A 56 -6.00 -16.68 14.13
CA GLU A 56 -6.10 -17.85 13.25
C GLU A 56 -5.73 -19.13 13.98
N ARG A 57 -4.62 -19.14 14.74
CA ARG A 57 -4.19 -20.30 15.53
C ARG A 57 -5.22 -20.68 16.60
N ALA A 58 -5.80 -19.69 17.27
CA ALA A 58 -6.86 -19.90 18.25
C ALA A 58 -8.14 -20.43 17.60
N ALA A 59 -8.50 -19.95 16.41
CA ALA A 59 -9.63 -20.45 15.63
C ALA A 59 -9.39 -21.90 15.16
N GLN A 60 -8.19 -22.22 14.68
CA GLN A 60 -7.81 -23.58 14.29
C GLN A 60 -7.87 -24.54 15.49
N LEU A 61 -7.35 -24.15 16.66
CA LEU A 61 -7.42 -24.95 17.89
C LEU A 61 -8.86 -25.19 18.35
N LYS A 62 -9.75 -24.20 18.22
CA LYS A 62 -11.18 -24.36 18.51
C LYS A 62 -11.88 -25.27 17.51
N SER A 63 -11.51 -25.23 16.23
CA SER A 63 -12.10 -26.09 15.18
C SER A 63 -11.63 -27.56 15.26
N LYS A 64 -10.50 -27.80 15.93
CA LYS A 64 -9.90 -29.14 16.07
C LYS A 64 -10.29 -29.85 17.38
N ARG A 65 -11.03 -29.16 18.26
CA ARG A 65 -11.64 -29.70 19.47
C ARG A 65 -13.06 -30.13 19.19
#